data_AF-A0A8J2VIK6-F1
#
_entry.id   AF-A0A8J2VIK6-F1
#
_cell.length_a   1.000
_cell.length_b   1.000
_cell.length_c   1.000
_cell.angle_alpha   90.00
_cell.angle_beta   90.00
_cell.angle_gamma   90.00
#
_symmetry.space_group_name_H-M   'P 1'
#
loop_
_entity.id
_entity.type
_entity.pdbx_description
1 polymer ?
#
loop_
_entity_poly.entity_id
_entity_poly.type
_entity_poly.pdbx_seq_one_letter_code
_entity_poly.pdbx_strand_id
1 'polypeptide(L)' 'MADVKITVRDKGPLLVKGDVEMVDAEGNRFETKKQFALCRCGLSQNKPFCDGAHAGNFDDCARASKVL' A
#
# COMPACT_ATOMS: atom_id res chain seq x y z
N MET A 1 10.14 -8.37 18.01
CA MET A 1 9.02 -7.44 17.76
C MET A 1 9.01 -7.20 16.26
N ALA A 2 7.96 -7.65 15.56
CA ALA A 2 7.85 -7.44 14.12
C ALA A 2 7.67 -5.94 13.86
N ASP A 3 8.71 -5.26 13.39
CA ASP A 3 8.64 -3.86 12.95
C ASP A 3 7.85 -3.83 11.64
N VAL A 4 6.53 -3.72 11.76
CA VAL A 4 5.65 -3.50 10.61
C VAL A 4 5.56 -1.99 10.41
N LYS A 5 6.15 -1.51 9.32
CA LYS A 5 6.18 -0.10 8.95
C LYS A 5 5.36 0.13 7.70
N ILE A 6 4.26 0.86 7.85
CA ILE A 6 3.45 1.34 6.74
C ILE A 6 3.83 2.80 6.48
N THR A 7 4.36 3.08 5.30
CA THR A 7 4.79 4.42 4.87
C THR A 7 3.87 4.92 3.76
N VAL A 8 3.18 6.02 4.01
CA VAL A 8 2.38 6.72 2.99
C VAL A 8 3.33 7.61 2.17
N ARG A 9 3.41 7.42 0.85
CA ARG A 9 4.17 8.32 -0.03
C ARG A 9 3.26 9.35 -0.67
N ASP A 10 3.68 10.62 -0.67
CA ASP A 10 3.01 11.70 -1.39
C ASP A 10 2.90 11.34 -2.87
N LYS A 11 1.69 11.49 -3.46
CA LYS A 11 1.38 11.11 -4.84
C LYS A 11 1.72 9.66 -5.21
N GLY A 12 1.95 8.79 -4.22
CA GLY A 12 2.49 7.44 -4.42
C GLY A 12 1.64 6.34 -3.82
N PRO A 13 2.13 5.09 -3.79
CA PRO A 13 1.48 3.97 -3.12
C PRO A 13 1.76 3.92 -1.61
N LEU A 14 1.05 3.05 -0.90
CA LEU A 14 1.37 2.69 0.49
C LEU A 14 2.49 1.65 0.50
N LEU A 15 3.65 1.98 1.05
CA LEU A 15 4.75 1.02 1.22
C LEU A 15 4.57 0.30 2.55
N VAL A 16 4.34 -1.00 2.47
CA VAL A 16 4.33 -1.88 3.64
C VAL A 16 5.69 -2.57 3.70
N LYS A 17 6.36 -2.45 4.84
CA LYS A 17 7.61 -3.14 5.16
C LYS A 17 7.42 -3.94 6.43
N GLY A 18 7.81 -5.20 6.42
CA GLY A 18 7.67 -6.09 7.56
C GLY A 18 7.10 -7.44 7.15
N ASP A 19 7.01 -8.33 8.13
CA ASP A 19 6.33 -9.61 7.99
C ASP A 19 4.84 -9.35 8.25
N VAL A 20 4.05 -9.31 7.18
CA VAL A 20 2.60 -9.09 7.26
C VAL A 20 1.89 -10.15 6.42
N GLU A 21 0.80 -10.67 6.96
CA GLU A 21 -0.11 -11.53 6.22
C GLU A 21 -1.11 -10.66 5.47
N MET A 22 -1.18 -10.82 4.15
CA MET A 22 -2.22 -10.19 3.35
C MET A 22 -3.41 -11.12 3.24
N VAL A 23 -4.58 -10.62 3.64
CA VAL A 23 -5.85 -11.35 3.62
C VAL A 23 -6.84 -10.55 2.78
N ASP A 24 -7.52 -11.20 1.86
CA ASP A 24 -8.59 -10.57 1.08
C ASP A 24 -9.94 -10.59 1.83
N ALA A 25 -10.98 -9.95 1.29
CA ALA A 25 -12.30 -9.87 1.91
C ALA A 25 -12.93 -11.26 2.15
N GLU A 26 -12.55 -12.25 1.36
CA GLU A 26 -12.98 -13.64 1.50
C GLU A 26 -12.14 -14.47 2.50
N GLY A 27 -11.09 -13.89 3.09
CA GLY A 27 -10.20 -14.63 4.01
C GLY A 27 -9.05 -15.37 3.32
N ASN A 28 -8.91 -15.24 2.00
CA ASN A 28 -7.81 -15.83 1.25
C ASN A 28 -6.48 -15.18 1.62
N ARG A 29 -5.50 -15.99 2.04
CA ARG A 29 -4.15 -15.52 2.37
C ARG A 29 -3.28 -15.47 1.12
N PHE A 30 -2.58 -14.36 0.93
CA PHE A 30 -1.64 -14.18 -0.17
C PHE A 30 -0.21 -14.16 0.35
N GLU A 31 0.68 -14.88 -0.32
CA GLU A 31 2.12 -14.77 -0.07
C GLU A 31 2.61 -13.40 -0.57
N THR A 32 2.71 -12.45 0.35
CA THR A 32 3.35 -11.16 0.09
C THR A 32 4.82 -11.17 0.47
N LYS A 33 5.61 -10.38 -0.25
CA LYS A 33 7.02 -10.15 0.08
C LYS A 33 7.15 -9.36 1.39
N LYS A 34 8.33 -9.40 2.02
CA LYS A 34 8.67 -8.55 3.18
C LYS A 34 8.55 -7.03 2.93
N GLN A 35 8.48 -6.63 1.67
CA GLN A 35 8.22 -5.26 1.26
C GLN A 35 7.37 -5.26 -0.01
N PHE A 36 6.23 -4.58 0.03
CA PHE A 36 5.36 -4.39 -1.13
C PHE A 36 4.68 -3.02 -1.11
N ALA A 37 4.13 -2.64 -2.26
CA ALA A 37 3.44 -1.37 -2.46
C ALA A 37 1.98 -1.62 -2.79
N LEU A 38 1.07 -1.09 -1.99
CA LEU A 38 -0.37 -1.16 -2.21
C LEU A 38 -0.86 0.08 -2.97
N CYS A 39 -1.78 -0.15 -3.90
CA CYS A 39 -2.40 0.94 -4.65
C CYS A 39 -3.31 1.76 -3.73
N ARG A 40 -3.10 3.07 -3.68
CA ARG A 40 -4.04 4.03 -3.05
C ARG A 40 -4.73 4.97 -4.04
N CYS A 41 -4.33 4.98 -5.31
CA CYS A 41 -4.87 5.89 -6.32
C CYS A 41 -6.11 5.37 -7.05
N GLY A 42 -6.42 4.06 -6.94
CA GLY A 42 -7.53 3.45 -7.66
C GLY A 42 -7.32 3.25 -9.17
N LEU A 43 -6.21 3.74 -9.73
CA LEU A 43 -5.88 3.66 -11.16
C LEU A 43 -5.07 2.41 -11.55
N SER A 44 -4.58 1.67 -10.56
CA SER A 44 -3.82 0.45 -10.81
C SER A 44 -4.66 -0.59 -11.55
N GLN A 45 -4.06 -1.25 -12.53
CA GLN A 45 -4.62 -2.42 -13.22
C GLN A 45 -4.33 -3.72 -12.46
N ASN A 46 -3.31 -3.73 -11.59
CA ASN A 46 -2.92 -4.89 -10.79
C ASN A 46 -3.31 -4.73 -9.30
N LYS A 47 -4.55 -4.26 -9.06
CA LYS A 47 -5.08 -4.14 -7.70
C LYS A 47 -5.04 -5.50 -7.02
N PRO A 48 -4.62 -5.58 -5.74
CA PRO A 48 -4.42 -4.49 -4.77
C PRO A 48 -3.02 -3.83 -4.77
N PHE A 49 -2.10 -4.31 -5.60
CA PHE A 49 -0.74 -3.80 -5.68
C PHE A 49 -0.63 -2.54 -6.53
N CYS A 50 0.45 -1.80 -6.37
CA CYS A 50 0.75 -0.64 -7.20
C CYS A 50 1.62 -1.02 -8.41
N ASP A 51 1.12 -0.76 -9.62
CA ASP A 51 1.88 -0.96 -10.88
C ASP A 51 2.55 0.31 -11.44
N GLY A 52 2.31 1.48 -10.84
CA GLY A 52 2.87 2.76 -11.31
C GLY A 52 1.86 3.70 -11.95
N ALA A 53 0.61 3.28 -12.18
CA ALA A 53 -0.46 4.12 -12.74
C ALA A 53 -0.80 5.38 -11.93
N HIS A 54 -0.29 5.52 -10.70
CA HIS A 54 -0.41 6.75 -9.91
C HIS A 54 0.39 7.92 -10.51
N ALA A 55 1.44 7.64 -11.29
CA ALA A 55 2.29 8.69 -11.87
C ALA A 55 1.47 9.60 -12.80
N GLY A 56 1.40 10.88 -12.46
CA GLY A 56 0.74 11.93 -13.26
C GLY A 56 -0.77 12.07 -13.09
N ASN A 57 -1.45 11.13 -12.41
CA ASN A 57 -2.91 11.14 -12.27
C ASN A 57 -3.39 11.14 -10.80
N PHE A 58 -2.46 11.17 -9.85
CA PHE A 58 -2.77 11.09 -8.43
C PHE A 58 -2.08 12.22 -7.66
N ASP A 59 -2.83 13.30 -7.41
CA ASP A 59 -2.36 14.48 -6.68
C ASP A 59 -2.80 14.45 -5.22
N ASP A 60 -2.69 13.30 -4.58
CA ASP A 60 -3.00 13.18 -3.16
C ASP A 60 -1.71 13.32 -2.33
N CYS A 61 -1.66 14.36 -1.52
CA CYS A 61 -0.60 14.62 -0.55
C CYS A 61 -1.10 14.32 0.88
N ALA A 62 -2.01 13.34 1.04
CA ALA A 62 -2.57 13.02 2.35
C ALA A 62 -1.46 12.52 3.28
N ARG A 63 -0.99 13.42 4.12
CA ARG A 63 -0.14 13.10 5.25
C ARG A 63 -1.02 12.41 6.28
N ALA A 64 -0.55 11.29 6.82
CA ALA A 64 -1.20 10.70 7.98
C ALA A 64 -1.26 11.77 9.08
N SER A 65 -2.46 12.29 9.35
CA SER A 65 -2.67 13.20 10.46
C SER A 65 -2.36 12.44 11.75
N LYS A 66 -1.82 13.17 12.74
CA LYS A 66 -1.42 12.64 14.04
C LYS A 66 -2.64 12.32 14.92
N VAL A 67 -3.62 11.60 14.36
CA VAL A 67 -4.85 11.17 15.01
C VAL A 67 -4.78 9.64 15.09
N LEU A 68 -3.91 9.19 15.99
CA LEU A 68 -3.93 7.88 16.62
C LEU A 68 -3.70 8.10 18.12
#